data_AF-A0A7J3X0C9-F1
#
_entry.id   AF-A0A7J3X0C9-F1
#
_cell.length_a   1.000
_cell.length_b   1.000
_cell.length_c   1.000
_cell.angle_alpha   90.00
_cell.angle_beta   90.00
_cell.angle_gamma   90.00
#
_symmetry.space_group_name_H-M   'P 1'
#
loop_
_entity.id
_entity.type
_entity.pdbx_description
1 polymer ?
#
loop_
_entity_poly.entity_id
_entity_poly.type
_entity_poly.pdbx_seq_one_letter_code
_entity_poly.pdbx_strand_id
1 'polypeptide(L)'
;MLRLSPMGRDAVYPFTHQVELLFKLFSRKPLKILIGDEIGLGKTIEAIMLLKYMQEIGEVKKALVLVPRVLVAQWEGELRRFGMSLRELRETL
;
A
#
# COMPACT_ATOMS: atom_id res chain seq x y z
N MET A 1 -8.97 -2.88 16.38
CA MET A 1 -8.14 -4.02 15.95
C MET A 1 -7.91 -3.83 14.46
N LEU A 2 -6.69 -3.51 14.01
CA LEU A 2 -6.40 -3.33 12.58
C LEU A 2 -6.78 -4.62 11.84
N ARG A 3 -7.87 -4.60 11.08
CA ARG A 3 -8.33 -5.77 10.32
C ARG A 3 -7.69 -5.70 8.94
N LEU A 4 -6.38 -5.87 8.90
CA LEU A 4 -5.62 -6.02 7.65
C LEU A 4 -5.91 -7.35 6.94
N SER A 5 -6.80 -8.19 7.50
CA SER A 5 -7.17 -9.49 6.95
C SER A 5 -7.78 -9.34 5.56
N PRO A 6 -7.09 -9.80 4.50
CA PRO A 6 -7.71 -9.91 3.19
C PRO A 6 -8.74 -11.01 3.29
N MET A 7 -9.98 -10.72 2.92
CA MET A 7 -10.97 -11.78 2.74
C MET A 7 -10.64 -12.49 1.41
N GLY A 8 -10.12 -13.71 1.48
CA GLY A 8 -9.78 -14.51 0.30
C GLY A 8 -8.64 -15.50 0.56
N ARG A 9 -8.38 -16.41 -0.39
CA ARG A 9 -7.34 -17.45 -0.30
C ARG A 9 -5.90 -16.88 -0.28
N ASP A 10 -5.72 -15.59 -0.56
CA ASP A 10 -4.42 -14.91 -0.70
C ASP A 10 -4.14 -13.91 0.44
N ALA A 11 -4.46 -14.28 1.68
CA ALA A 11 -4.25 -13.42 2.83
C ALA A 11 -2.76 -13.05 3.01
N VAL A 12 -2.44 -11.78 2.80
CA VAL A 12 -1.15 -11.16 3.10
C VAL A 12 -1.03 -10.97 4.60
N TYR A 13 -0.19 -11.79 5.24
CA TYR A 13 0.23 -11.54 6.62
C TYR A 13 1.45 -10.63 6.60
N PRO A 14 1.36 -9.41 7.17
CA PRO A 14 2.50 -8.51 7.17
C PRO A 14 3.60 -9.03 8.09
N PHE A 15 4.85 -8.83 7.69
CA PHE A 15 6.00 -9.07 8.55
C PHE A 15 6.07 -8.03 9.66
N THR A 16 6.75 -8.36 10.78
CA THR A 16 6.87 -7.49 11.95
C THR A 16 7.39 -6.10 11.61
N HIS A 17 8.41 -5.98 10.75
CA HIS A 17 8.98 -4.69 10.35
C HIS A 17 7.97 -3.81 9.59
N GLN A 18 7.10 -4.43 8.79
CA GLN A 18 6.07 -3.72 8.04
C GLN A 18 5.00 -3.15 9.00
N VAL A 19 4.62 -3.93 10.01
CA VAL A 19 3.69 -3.48 11.06
C VAL A 19 4.30 -2.35 11.88
N GLU A 20 5.57 -2.47 12.24
CA GLU A 20 6.30 -1.44 12.98
C GLU A 20 6.35 -0.12 12.20
N LEU A 21 6.54 -0.16 10.88
CA LEU A 21 6.47 1.02 10.02
C LEU A 21 5.11 1.73 10.15
N LEU A 22 3.98 1.02 10.11
CA LEU A 22 2.66 1.64 10.31
C LEU A 22 2.55 2.36 11.66
N PHE A 23 3.01 1.69 12.73
CA PHE A 23 2.97 2.26 14.08
C PHE A 23 3.89 3.47 14.25
N LYS A 24 4.99 3.56 13.50
CA LYS A 24 5.85 4.76 13.51
C LYS A 24 5.20 5.94 12.78
N LEU A 25 4.29 5.67 11.86
CA LEU A 25 3.77 6.64 10.91
C LEU A 25 2.34 7.11 11.20
N PHE A 26 1.53 6.36 11.95
CA PHE A 26 0.10 6.69 12.14
C PHE A 26 -0.16 8.09 12.73
N SER A 27 0.77 8.62 13.54
CA SER A 27 0.64 9.93 14.20
C SER A 27 1.34 11.07 13.46
N ARG A 28 2.07 10.80 12.37
CA ARG A 28 2.84 11.81 11.65
C ARG A 28 1.96 12.58 10.66
N LYS A 29 1.80 13.89 10.88
CA LYS A 29 1.13 14.81 9.95
C LYS A 29 1.98 16.08 9.74
N PRO A 30 2.24 16.52 8.49
CA PRO A 30 1.92 15.83 7.23
C PRO A 30 2.77 14.56 7.07
N LEU A 31 2.18 13.53 6.48
CA LEU A 31 2.87 12.26 6.24
C LEU A 31 3.77 12.40 5.01
N LYS A 32 5.08 12.56 5.24
CA LYS A 32 6.12 12.55 4.20
C LYS A 32 7.19 11.53 4.60
N ILE A 33 7.33 10.48 3.80
CA ILE A 33 8.19 9.34 4.12
C ILE A 33 8.96 8.87 2.89
N LEU A 34 10.12 8.26 3.13
CA LEU A 34 10.86 7.47 2.17
C LEU A 34 10.97 6.05 2.74
N ILE A 35 10.44 5.06 2.02
CA ILE A 35 10.59 3.64 2.35
C ILE A 35 11.80 3.13 1.57
N GLY A 36 12.89 2.87 2.26
CA GLY A 36 14.22 2.72 1.67
C GLY A 36 14.98 1.46 2.09
N ASP A 37 14.29 0.44 2.61
CA ASP A 37 14.94 -0.78 3.11
C ASP A 37 15.68 -1.58 2.01
N GLU A 38 16.15 -2.78 2.30
CA GLU A 38 16.80 -3.65 1.30
C GLU A 38 15.86 -4.16 0.19
N ILE A 39 16.42 -4.46 -0.97
CA ILE A 39 15.68 -5.04 -2.10
C ILE A 39 15.02 -6.35 -1.66
N GLY A 40 13.74 -6.54 -1.98
CA GLY A 40 13.00 -7.75 -1.64
C GLY A 40 12.22 -7.72 -0.32
N LEU A 41 12.40 -6.70 0.54
CA LEU A 41 11.71 -6.62 1.84
C LEU A 41 10.23 -6.18 1.78
N GLY A 42 9.67 -5.99 0.58
CA GLY A 42 8.24 -5.73 0.40
C GLY A 42 7.82 -4.28 0.55
N LYS A 43 8.60 -3.31 0.05
CA LYS A 43 8.26 -1.87 0.08
C LYS A 43 6.93 -1.54 -0.56
N THR A 44 6.59 -2.24 -1.65
CA THR A 44 5.29 -2.12 -2.31
C THR A 44 4.16 -2.50 -1.34
N ILE A 45 4.34 -3.58 -0.59
CA ILE A 45 3.37 -4.05 0.41
C ILE A 45 3.25 -3.03 1.54
N GLU A 46 4.37 -2.50 2.04
CA GLU A 46 4.39 -1.46 3.07
C GLU A 46 3.64 -0.19 2.64
N ALA A 47 3.89 0.30 1.43
CA ALA A 47 3.23 1.47 0.88
C ALA A 47 1.71 1.25 0.73
N ILE A 48 1.30 0.10 0.18
CA ILE A 48 -0.12 -0.25 0.00
C ILE A 48 -0.80 -0.42 1.35
N MET A 49 -0.14 -1.08 2.31
CA MET A 49 -0.68 -1.31 3.64
C MET A 49 -0.90 0.02 4.39
N LEU A 50 0.04 0.95 4.29
CA LEU A 50 -0.12 2.30 4.83
C LEU A 50 -1.29 3.04 4.19
N LEU A 51 -1.38 3.00 2.86
CA LEU A 51 -2.47 3.63 2.12
C LEU A 51 -3.83 3.02 2.52
N LYS A 52 -3.93 1.69 2.59
CA LYS A 52 -5.14 0.98 2.99
C LYS A 52 -5.57 1.38 4.39
N TYR A 53 -4.65 1.42 5.34
CA TYR A 53 -4.93 1.88 6.69
C TYR A 53 -5.45 3.33 6.72
N MET A 54 -4.79 4.25 6.01
CA MET A 54 -5.24 5.65 5.90
C MET A 54 -6.64 5.79 5.28
N GLN A 55 -7.01 4.91 4.34
CA GLN A 55 -8.36 4.86 3.78
C GLN A 55 -9.38 4.34 4.80
N GLU A 56 -9.05 3.28 5.55
CA GLU A 56 -9.94 2.68 6.55
C GLU A 56 -10.24 3.64 7.71
N ILE A 57 -9.28 4.47 8.11
CA ILE A 57 -9.50 5.50 9.14
C ILE A 57 -10.08 6.81 8.59
N GLY A 58 -10.35 6.87 7.27
CA GLY A 58 -11.01 8.01 6.63
C GLY A 58 -10.14 9.23 6.32
N GLU A 59 -8.82 9.14 6.50
CA GLU A 59 -7.87 10.24 6.22
C GLU A 59 -7.59 10.39 4.71
N VAL A 60 -7.74 9.32 3.93
CA VAL A 60 -7.51 9.33 2.47
C VAL A 60 -8.75 8.84 1.74
N LYS A 61 -9.27 9.68 0.82
CA LYS A 61 -10.40 9.30 -0.07
C LYS A 61 -9.95 8.92 -1.48
N LYS A 62 -8.84 9.49 -1.94
CA LYS A 62 -8.24 9.26 -3.26
C LYS A 62 -6.73 9.28 -3.12
N ALA A 63 -6.05 8.41 -3.85
CA ALA A 63 -4.60 8.36 -3.92
C ALA A 63 -4.15 8.26 -5.37
N LEU A 64 -3.02 8.89 -5.67
CA LEU A 64 -2.32 8.76 -6.94
C LEU A 64 -1.06 7.93 -6.69
N VAL A 65 -0.91 6.85 -7.44
CA VAL A 65 0.27 5.98 -7.41
C VAL A 65 0.99 6.16 -8.74
N LEU A 66 2.23 6.62 -8.68
CA LEU A 66 3.09 6.81 -9.85
C LEU A 66 4.10 5.67 -9.90
N VAL A 67 4.07 4.90 -10.98
CA VAL A 67 4.96 3.75 -11.17
C VAL A 67 5.46 3.68 -12.62
N PRO A 68 6.67 3.15 -12.87
CA PRO A 68 7.10 2.76 -14.20
C PRO A 68 6.08 1.84 -14.88
N ARG A 69 5.90 1.99 -16.19
CA ARG A 69 4.92 1.22 -16.99
C ARG A 69 5.01 -0.29 -16.79
N VAL A 70 6.23 -0.82 -16.66
CA VAL A 70 6.50 -2.25 -16.44
C VAL A 70 5.98 -2.76 -15.10
N LEU A 71 5.82 -1.90 -14.10
CA LEU A 71 5.35 -2.27 -12.76
C LEU A 71 3.84 -2.15 -12.58
N VAL A 72 3.11 -1.60 -13.56
CA VAL A 72 1.66 -1.38 -13.44
C VAL A 72 0.92 -2.68 -13.12
N ALA A 73 1.16 -3.75 -13.89
CA ALA A 73 0.47 -5.03 -13.68
C ALA A 73 0.78 -5.65 -12.30
N GLN A 74 2.01 -5.51 -11.82
CA GLN A 74 2.40 -5.96 -10.48
C GLN A 74 1.63 -5.18 -9.40
N TRP A 75 1.60 -3.85 -9.50
CA TRP A 75 0.89 -3.02 -8.54
C TRP A 75 -0.62 -3.26 -8.55
N GLU A 76 -1.22 -3.48 -9.73
CA GLU A 76 -2.63 -3.88 -9.82
C GLU A 76 -2.92 -5.19 -9.10
N GLY A 77 -2.05 -6.19 -9.27
CA GLY A 77 -2.16 -7.46 -8.56
C GLY A 77 -2.12 -7.27 -7.05
N GLU A 78 -1.14 -6.51 -6.55
CA GLU A 78 -1.01 -6.23 -5.12
C GLU A 78 -2.20 -5.43 -4.57
N LEU A 79 -2.63 -4.36 -5.23
CA LEU A 79 -3.80 -3.58 -4.80
C LEU A 79 -5.07 -4.44 -4.73
N ARG A 80 -5.28 -5.34 -5.70
CA ARG A 80 -6.40 -6.30 -5.67
C ARG A 80 -6.32 -7.24 -4.47
N ARG A 81 -5.14 -7.73 -4.10
CA ARG A 81 -4.94 -8.56 -2.89
C ARG A 81 -5.33 -7.81 -1.61
N PHE A 82 -5.17 -6.48 -1.59
CA PHE A 82 -5.62 -5.60 -0.49
C PHE A 82 -7.09 -5.15 -0.60
N GLY A 83 -7.84 -5.69 -1.56
CA GLY A 83 -9.24 -5.34 -1.81
C GLY A 83 -9.42 -3.89 -2.25
N MET A 84 -8.42 -3.31 -2.92
CA MET A 84 -8.45 -1.96 -3.44
C MET A 84 -8.73 -1.97 -4.94
N SER A 85 -9.64 -1.11 -5.38
CA SER A 85 -9.88 -0.89 -6.81
C SER A 85 -8.92 0.18 -7.35
N LEU A 86 -8.42 -0.07 -8.57
CA LEU A 86 -7.58 0.88 -9.30
C LEU A 86 -8.34 1.36 -10.54
N ARG A 87 -8.22 2.66 -10.82
CA ARG A 87 -8.54 3.23 -12.14
C ARG A 87 -7.22 3.60 -12.79
N GLU A 88 -6.86 2.88 -13.85
CA GLU A 88 -5.65 3.20 -14.60
C GLU A 88 -5.89 4.46 -15.44
N LEU A 89 -4.98 5.42 -15.32
CA LEU A 89 -4.93 6.60 -16.19
C LEU A 89 -3.71 6.41 -17.09
N ARG A 90 -3.96 6.05 -18.36
CA ARG A 90 -2.91 5.95 -19.37
C ARG A 90 -2.87 7.27 -20.15
N GLU A 91 -1.76 7.97 -20.11
CA GLU A 91 -1.45 8.95 -21.14
C GLU A 91 -0.92 8.18 -22.36
N THR A 92 -1.71 8.16 -23.43
CA THR A 92 -1.26 7.67 -24.73
C THR A 92 -0.44 8.78 -25.35
N LEU A 93 0.88 8.71 -25.20
CA LEU A 93 1.82 9.46 -26.05
C LEU A 93 2.00 8.73 -27.37
#